data_AF-A0A1G1SU10-F1
#
_entry.id   AF-A0A1G1SU10-F1
#
_cell.length_a   1.000
_cell.length_b   1.000
_cell.length_c   1.000
_cell.angle_alpha   90.00
_cell.angle_beta   90.00
_cell.angle_gamma   90.00
#
_symmetry.space_group_name_H-M   'P 1'
#
loop_
_entity.id
_entity.type
_entity.pdbx_description
1 polymer ?
#
loop_
_entity_poly.entity_id
_entity_poly.type
_entity_poly.pdbx_seq_one_letter_code
_entity_poly.pdbx_strand_id
1 'polypeptide(L)'
;MTPSIQASVAFILRRHFLVRPRHFRPTQRLEQDYNLGPLDKLELANYLEQAFHFDFSDQEIAEFRTLGSVVASVKRHVHHLPTAAIPHFQPGYELAAA
;
A
#
# COMPACT_ATOMS: atom_id res chain seq x y z
N MET A 1 12.29 -5.35 13.66
CA MET A 1 11.54 -6.35 12.87
C MET A 1 10.86 -5.61 11.74
N THR A 2 11.35 -5.71 10.51
CA THR A 2 10.73 -5.06 9.36
C THR A 2 9.36 -5.71 9.12
N PRO A 3 8.25 -4.97 9.16
CA PRO A 3 6.96 -5.56 8.82
C PRO A 3 7.01 -6.05 7.37
N SER A 4 6.47 -7.25 7.14
CA SER A 4 6.30 -7.77 5.78
C SER A 4 5.51 -6.77 4.95
N ILE A 5 5.82 -6.61 3.65
CA ILE A 5 5.10 -5.73 2.72
C ILE A 5 3.58 -5.92 2.83
N GLN A 6 3.12 -7.17 2.99
CA GLN A 6 1.71 -7.49 3.16
C GLN A 6 1.13 -6.91 4.46
N ALA A 7 1.89 -6.89 5.55
CA ALA A 7 1.48 -6.29 6.82
C ALA A 7 1.41 -4.76 6.71
N SER A 8 2.33 -4.12 6.00
CA SER A 8 2.29 -2.67 5.75
C SER A 8 1.10 -2.27 4.88
N VAL A 9 0.84 -3.00 3.79
CA VAL A 9 -0.33 -2.78 2.93
C VAL A 9 -1.62 -2.99 3.73
N ALA A 10 -1.71 -4.06 4.52
CA ALA A 10 -2.86 -4.30 5.40
C ALA A 10 -3.04 -3.21 6.47
N PHE A 11 -1.93 -2.67 7.00
CA PHE A 11 -1.96 -1.57 7.96
C PHE A 11 -2.54 -0.30 7.32
N ILE A 12 -2.09 0.08 6.13
CA ILE A 12 -2.62 1.24 5.38
C ILE A 12 -4.12 1.06 5.11
N LEU A 13 -4.51 -0.09 4.59
CA LEU A 13 -5.92 -0.41 4.32
C LEU A 13 -6.80 -0.36 5.57
N ARG A 14 -6.29 -0.84 6.71
CA ARG A 14 -7.01 -0.76 7.99
C ARG A 14 -7.10 0.67 8.51
N ARG A 15 -6.03 1.45 8.38
CA ARG A 15 -5.90 2.78 9.00
C ARG A 15 -6.63 3.86 8.21
N HIS A 16 -6.51 3.86 6.89
CA HIS A 16 -7.00 4.94 6.03
C HIS A 16 -8.31 4.57 5.33
N PHE A 17 -8.53 3.29 5.05
CA PHE A 17 -9.70 2.80 4.31
C PHE A 17 -10.67 1.98 5.17
N LEU A 18 -10.38 1.84 6.47
CA LEU A 18 -11.20 1.12 7.44
C LEU A 18 -11.53 -0.34 7.06
N VAL A 19 -10.70 -0.96 6.21
CA VAL A 19 -10.87 -2.35 5.79
C VAL A 19 -10.58 -3.29 6.96
N ARG A 20 -11.50 -4.21 7.23
CA ARG A 20 -11.39 -5.12 8.37
C ARG A 20 -10.36 -6.23 8.11
N PRO A 21 -9.51 -6.58 9.09
CA PRO A 21 -8.46 -7.60 8.93
C PRO A 21 -8.93 -8.98 8.46
N ARG A 22 -10.16 -9.36 8.81
CA ARG A 22 -10.78 -10.63 8.38
C ARG A 22 -11.00 -10.72 6.87
N HIS A 23 -10.89 -9.60 6.15
CA HIS A 23 -11.02 -9.50 4.71
C HIS A 23 -9.68 -9.16 4.07
N PHE A 24 -8.53 -9.67 4.55
CA PHE A 24 -7.28 -9.53 3.79
C PHE A 24 -6.91 -10.87 3.14
N ARG A 25 -7.27 -11.01 1.87
CA ARG A 25 -6.90 -12.13 1.00
C ARG A 25 -6.40 -11.61 -0.35
N PRO A 26 -5.35 -12.21 -0.95
CA PRO A 26 -4.82 -11.74 -2.23
C PRO A 26 -5.84 -11.73 -3.38
N THR A 27 -6.83 -12.62 -3.33
CA THR A 27 -7.87 -12.75 -4.36
C THR A 27 -8.98 -11.70 -4.26
N GLN A 28 -9.08 -10.98 -3.14
CA GLN A 28 -10.15 -10.00 -2.94
C GLN A 28 -9.94 -8.76 -3.81
N ARG A 29 -11.02 -8.36 -4.45
CA ARG A 29 -11.14 -7.24 -5.37
C ARG A 29 -11.35 -5.95 -4.61
N LEU A 30 -10.54 -4.93 -4.92
CA LEU A 30 -10.58 -3.65 -4.21
C LEU A 30 -11.97 -2.99 -4.32
N GLU A 31 -12.54 -2.95 -5.52
CA GLU A 31 -13.85 -2.33 -5.75
C GLU A 31 -15.00 -3.13 -5.14
N GLN A 32 -15.02 -4.46 -5.32
CA GLN A 32 -16.19 -5.27 -4.96
C GLN A 32 -16.17 -5.71 -3.50
N ASP A 33 -15.00 -6.07 -2.98
CA ASP A 33 -14.88 -6.64 -1.63
C ASP A 33 -14.57 -5.56 -0.58
N TYR A 34 -13.95 -4.44 -0.99
CA TYR A 34 -13.57 -3.33 -0.10
C TYR A 34 -14.24 -2.00 -0.42
N ASN A 35 -15.03 -1.91 -1.50
CA ASN A 35 -15.67 -0.68 -1.96
C ASN A 35 -14.66 0.46 -2.22
N LEU A 36 -13.48 0.12 -2.74
CA LEU A 36 -12.43 1.07 -3.10
C LEU A 36 -12.51 1.38 -4.60
N GLY A 37 -13.08 2.53 -4.92
CA GLY A 37 -13.24 3.02 -6.29
C GLY A 37 -11.94 3.59 -6.88
N PRO A 38 -12.00 4.17 -8.09
CA PRO A 38 -10.83 4.73 -8.77
C PRO A 38 -10.10 5.81 -7.96
N LEU A 39 -10.84 6.67 -7.26
CA LEU A 39 -10.25 7.70 -6.40
C LEU A 39 -9.55 7.08 -5.18
N ASP A 40 -10.13 6.06 -4.57
CA ASP A 40 -9.53 5.35 -3.43
C ASP A 40 -8.25 4.62 -3.84
N LYS A 41 -8.16 4.14 -5.09
CA LYS A 41 -6.94 3.51 -5.60
C LYS A 41 -5.79 4.51 -5.79
N LEU A 42 -6.09 5.71 -6.25
CA LEU A 42 -5.11 6.81 -6.33
C LEU A 42 -4.63 7.19 -4.92
N GLU A 43 -5.56 7.34 -3.98
CA GLU A 43 -5.21 7.64 -2.59
C GLU A 43 -4.41 6.50 -1.94
N LEU A 44 -4.74 5.24 -2.24
CA LEU A 44 -3.99 4.07 -1.78
C LEU A 44 -2.57 4.07 -2.36
N ALA A 45 -2.41 4.45 -3.63
CA ALA A 45 -1.10 4.63 -4.24
C ALA A 45 -0.30 5.69 -3.47
N ASN A 46 -0.85 6.88 -3.24
CA ASN A 46 -0.19 7.95 -2.48
C ASN A 46 0.31 7.48 -1.11
N TYR A 47 -0.50 6.74 -0.34
CA TYR A 47 -0.06 6.21 0.96
C TYR A 47 1.06 5.17 0.85
N LEU A 48 1.03 4.35 -0.18
CA LEU A 48 2.06 3.34 -0.42
C LEU A 48 3.37 4.00 -0.88
N GLU A 49 3.31 4.98 -1.76
CA GLU A 49 4.46 5.76 -2.23
C GLU A 49 5.15 6.45 -1.05
N GLN A 50 4.37 7.10 -0.18
CA GLN A 50 4.88 7.71 1.04
C GLN A 50 5.50 6.67 1.99
N ALA A 51 4.89 5.49 2.14
CA ALA A 51 5.36 4.46 3.06
C ALA A 51 6.63 3.75 2.59
N PHE A 52 6.86 3.67 1.27
CA PHE A 52 7.95 2.88 0.68
C PHE A 52 8.94 3.70 -0.15
N HIS A 53 8.72 5.01 -0.30
CA HIS A 53 9.61 5.98 -0.97
C HIS A 53 9.91 5.63 -2.44
N PHE A 54 8.87 5.31 -3.19
CA PHE A 54 8.90 5.15 -4.65
C PHE A 54 7.60 5.69 -5.22
N ASP A 55 7.53 5.88 -6.55
CA ASP A 55 6.32 6.35 -7.25
C ASP A 55 5.72 5.23 -8.11
N PHE A 56 4.40 5.12 -8.16
CA PHE A 56 3.70 4.28 -9.11
C PHE A 56 3.39 5.08 -10.39
N SER A 57 3.50 4.41 -11.53
CA SER A 57 2.94 4.94 -12.78
C SER A 57 1.41 4.79 -12.82
N ASP A 58 0.74 5.64 -13.59
CA ASP A 58 -0.72 5.56 -13.82
C ASP A 58 -1.16 4.16 -14.28
N GLN A 59 -0.33 3.49 -15.09
CA GLN A 59 -0.60 2.13 -15.54
C GLN A 59 -0.61 1.14 -14.38
N GLU A 60 0.33 1.25 -13.44
CA GLU A 60 0.39 0.37 -12.27
C GLU A 60 -0.80 0.61 -11.33
N ILE A 61 -1.22 1.86 -11.16
CA ILE A 61 -2.41 2.20 -10.37
C ILE A 61 -3.67 1.61 -11.04
N ALA A 62 -3.76 1.64 -12.37
CA ALA A 62 -4.85 0.99 -13.11
C ALA A 62 -4.88 -0.54 -12.94
N GLU A 63 -3.74 -1.16 -12.63
CA GLU A 63 -3.61 -2.59 -12.31
C GLU A 63 -4.04 -2.95 -10.88
N PHE A 64 -4.40 -1.98 -10.03
CA PHE A 64 -4.90 -2.20 -8.67
C PHE A 64 -6.34 -2.76 -8.71
N ARG A 65 -6.46 -4.04 -9.06
CA ARG A 65 -7.73 -4.78 -9.13
C ARG A 65 -7.98 -5.60 -7.88
N THR A 66 -6.93 -6.19 -7.30
CA THR A 66 -7.02 -7.03 -6.10
C THR A 66 -5.96 -6.64 -5.08
N LEU A 67 -6.13 -7.08 -3.83
CA LEU A 67 -5.09 -6.93 -2.81
C LEU A 67 -3.78 -7.57 -3.25
N GLY A 68 -3.86 -8.71 -3.94
CA GLY A 68 -2.69 -9.40 -4.49
C GLY A 68 -1.94 -8.57 -5.52
N SER A 69 -2.65 -7.86 -6.41
CA SER A 69 -1.99 -7.02 -7.40
C SER A 69 -1.31 -5.81 -6.77
N VAL A 70 -1.92 -5.18 -5.76
CA VAL A 70 -1.29 -4.10 -4.98
C VAL A 70 0.00 -4.59 -4.31
N VAL A 71 -0.06 -5.71 -3.59
CA VAL A 71 1.11 -6.29 -2.90
C VAL A 71 2.20 -6.68 -3.91
N ALA A 72 1.82 -7.21 -5.07
CA ALA A 72 2.77 -7.56 -6.13
C ALA A 72 3.46 -6.31 -6.71
N SER A 73 2.71 -5.22 -6.96
CA SER A 73 3.29 -3.96 -7.42
C SER A 73 4.27 -3.37 -6.41
N VAL A 74 3.91 -3.30 -5.13
CA VAL A 74 4.84 -2.84 -4.08
C VAL A 74 6.10 -3.71 -4.02
N LYS A 75 5.94 -5.04 -4.12
CA LYS A 75 7.09 -5.96 -4.15
C LYS A 75 8.02 -5.68 -5.33
N ARG A 76 7.48 -5.45 -6.54
CA ARG A 76 8.29 -5.12 -7.72
C ARG A 76 9.19 -3.92 -7.44
N HIS A 77 8.64 -2.84 -6.89
CA HIS A 77 9.40 -1.64 -6.56
C HIS A 77 10.44 -1.87 -5.47
N VAL A 78 10.05 -2.51 -4.35
CA VAL A 78 10.97 -2.79 -3.24
C VAL A 78 12.16 -3.67 -3.68
N HIS A 79 11.96 -4.60 -4.62
CA HIS A 79 13.04 -5.42 -5.17
C HIS A 79 13.93 -4.69 -6.17
N HIS A 80 13.44 -3.61 -6.80
CA HIS A 80 14.20 -2.78 -7.72
C HIS A 80 14.88 -1.57 -7.06
N LEU A 81 14.58 -1.29 -5.79
CA LEU A 81 15.30 -0.28 -5.03
C LEU A 81 16.72 -0.77 -4.71
N PRO A 82 17.77 0.02 -4.99
CA PRO A 82 19.10 -0.28 -4.50
C PRO A 82 19.04 -0.35 -2.96
N THR A 83 19.68 -1.36 -2.35
CA THR A 83 19.59 -1.70 -0.91
C THR A 83 19.86 -0.52 0.04
N ALA A 84 20.49 0.56 -0.43
CA ALA A 84 20.73 1.79 0.33
C ALA A 84 19.48 2.69 0.50
N ALA A 85 18.37 2.43 -0.20
CA ALA A 85 17.20 3.29 -0.27
C ALA A 85 15.93 2.70 0.36
N ILE A 86 16.02 1.62 1.14
CA ILE A 86 14.86 1.04 1.83
C ILE A 86 14.80 1.63 3.25
N PRO A 87 13.99 2.66 3.51
CA PRO A 87 13.85 3.16 4.87
C PRO A 87 13.18 2.12 5.76
N HIS A 88 13.60 2.17 7.02
CA HIS A 88 12.99 1.40 8.09
C HIS A 88 11.58 1.96 8.30
N PHE A 89 10.53 1.17 7.99
CA PHE A 89 9.14 1.54 8.23
C PHE A 89 8.97 2.03 9.68
N GLN A 90 8.71 3.33 9.87
CA GLN A 90 8.38 3.92 11.16
C GLN A 90 6.86 4.14 11.24
N PRO A 91 6.11 3.31 12.00
CA PRO A 91 4.71 3.58 12.28
C PRO A 91 4.63 4.67 13.36
N GLY A 92 4.72 5.92 12.93
CA GLY A 92 4.69 7.06 13.84
C GLY A 92 4.71 8.37 13.07
N TYR A 93 3.52 8.86 12.71
CA TYR A 93 3.34 10.27 12.37
C TYR A 93 3.50 11.07 13.67
N GLU A 94 4.67 11.67 13.87
CA GLU A 94 4.77 12.79 14.82
C GLU A 94 4.10 14.00 14.18
N LEU A 95 2.99 14.42 14.78
CA LEU A 95 2.42 15.76 14.64
C LEU A 95 3.49 16.77 15.11
N ALA A 96 4.37 17.20 14.21
CA ALA A 96 5.14 18.40 14.43
C ALA A 96 4.26 19.61 14.09
N ALA A 97 3.61 20.12 15.14
CA ALA A 97 3.09 21.48 15.15
C ALA A 97 4.25 22.47 14.93
N ALA A 98 4.07 23.38 13.97
CA ALA A 98 4.70 24.70 13.94
C ALA A 98 3.80 25.65 13.15
#